data_AF-A0A9D9PYY6-F1
#
_entry.id   AF-A0A9D9PYY6-F1
#
_cell.length_a   1.000
_cell.length_b   1.000
_cell.length_c   1.000
_cell.angle_alpha   90.00
_cell.angle_beta   90.00
_cell.angle_gamma   90.00
#
_symmetry.space_group_name_H-M   'P 1'
#
loop_
_entity.id
_entity.type
_entity.pdbx_description
1 polymer ?
#
loop_
_entity_poly.entity_id
_entity_poly.type
_entity_poly.pdbx_seq_one_letter_code
_entity_poly.pdbx_strand_id
1 'polypeptide(L)'
;MMRFAIFLLPLAVLFSCGGRASSTTMATTEVARPTIIKPQTYNYIIRNTYPHARTSYTQGLFWYDGSLWESTGEYGRSKMMRVELESGRATKSVNLPKREFGEGAVLLDSVIYQITWREGVAHLYDVPSLKERTKIKYSGEGWGIATDGKWLYMSDGTDKIYKLDPATFKREATIAVTFNGQSLSLLNELEWIDGKLWANVYLTEKIVVIDPVSGQVEGVLDLTGLLSEADMDSTTDVLNGIAYDEATGRIFITGKNWPKLFEIEVIK
;
A
#
# COMPACT_ATOMS: atom_id res chain seq x y z
N MET A 1 14.64 -86.42 18.63
CA MET A 1 15.49 -87.48 18.04
C MET A 1 15.74 -87.15 16.59
N MET A 2 17.02 -87.07 16.24
CA MET A 2 17.61 -86.54 15.01
C MET A 2 17.18 -87.32 13.77
N ARG A 3 16.76 -86.64 12.70
CA ARG A 3 16.82 -87.19 11.34
C ARG A 3 17.44 -86.17 10.39
N PHE A 4 18.54 -86.62 9.79
CA PHE A 4 19.46 -85.90 8.93
C PHE A 4 18.82 -85.45 7.61
N ALA A 5 19.20 -84.24 7.20
CA ALA A 5 18.97 -83.68 5.89
C ALA A 5 19.96 -84.26 4.86
N ILE A 6 19.50 -84.47 3.63
CA ILE A 6 20.36 -84.53 2.44
C ILE A 6 19.84 -83.47 1.48
N PHE A 7 20.72 -82.52 1.19
CA PHE A 7 20.55 -81.40 0.26
C PHE A 7 20.63 -81.89 -1.19
N LEU A 8 19.71 -81.43 -2.03
CA LEU A 8 19.81 -81.46 -3.49
C LEU A 8 19.62 -80.01 -3.98
N LEU A 9 20.69 -79.45 -4.51
CA LEU A 9 20.78 -78.09 -5.07
C LEU A 9 20.15 -78.06 -6.48
N PRO A 10 19.16 -77.21 -6.78
CA PRO A 10 18.78 -76.93 -8.15
C PRO A 10 19.54 -75.71 -8.69
N LEU A 11 20.13 -75.90 -9.86
CA LEU A 11 20.82 -74.92 -10.69
C LEU A 11 19.82 -73.86 -11.19
N ALA A 12 19.94 -72.62 -10.73
CA ALA A 12 19.13 -71.50 -11.23
C ALA A 12 19.82 -70.86 -12.45
N VAL A 13 19.18 -70.96 -13.61
CA VAL A 13 19.60 -70.30 -14.85
C VAL A 13 19.19 -68.83 -14.77
N LEU A 14 20.16 -67.92 -14.75
CA LEU A 14 19.95 -66.48 -14.79
C LEU A 14 19.60 -66.04 -16.21
N PHE A 15 18.37 -65.62 -16.45
CA PHE A 15 17.99 -64.87 -17.65
C PHE A 15 18.38 -63.40 -17.47
N SER A 16 19.34 -62.99 -18.30
CA SER A 16 19.76 -61.60 -18.51
C SER A 16 18.66 -60.83 -19.26
N CYS A 17 18.05 -59.84 -18.62
CA CYS A 17 17.30 -58.79 -19.30
C CYS A 17 18.14 -57.52 -19.32
N GLY A 18 18.83 -57.29 -20.44
CA GLY A 18 19.52 -56.04 -20.75
C GLY A 18 18.52 -54.92 -21.03
N GLY A 19 18.11 -54.20 -19.99
CA GLY A 19 17.44 -52.90 -20.10
C GLY A 19 18.48 -51.79 -19.95
N ARG A 20 18.87 -51.12 -21.04
CA ARG A 20 19.57 -49.83 -20.96
C ARG A 20 18.62 -48.82 -20.33
N ALA A 21 18.76 -48.59 -19.03
CA ALA A 21 18.17 -47.44 -18.38
C ALA A 21 18.87 -46.20 -18.92
N SER A 22 18.23 -45.51 -19.86
CA SER A 22 18.65 -44.18 -20.27
C SER A 22 18.45 -43.28 -19.06
N SER A 23 19.56 -42.91 -18.42
CA SER A 23 19.62 -41.91 -17.35
C SER A 23 19.22 -40.56 -17.94
N THR A 24 17.93 -40.27 -17.97
CA THR A 24 17.44 -38.92 -18.24
C THR A 24 17.80 -38.07 -17.02
N THR A 25 18.93 -37.40 -17.08
CA THR A 25 19.28 -36.34 -16.13
C THR A 25 18.20 -35.26 -16.27
N MET A 26 17.21 -35.28 -15.36
CA MET A 26 16.30 -34.15 -15.23
C MET A 26 17.15 -32.98 -14.75
N ALA A 27 17.42 -32.05 -15.66
CA ALA A 27 17.98 -30.76 -15.31
C ALA A 27 16.97 -30.08 -14.37
N THR A 28 17.26 -30.09 -13.08
CA THR A 28 16.58 -29.24 -12.12
C THR A 28 16.88 -27.82 -12.53
N THR A 29 15.93 -27.14 -13.17
CA THR A 29 15.93 -25.69 -13.28
C THR A 29 15.89 -25.15 -11.87
N GLU A 30 17.05 -24.75 -11.36
CA GLU A 30 17.17 -24.00 -10.12
C GLU A 30 16.38 -22.71 -10.33
N VAL A 31 15.19 -22.63 -9.72
CA VAL A 31 14.41 -21.40 -9.72
C VAL A 31 15.25 -20.38 -8.96
N ALA A 32 15.83 -19.43 -9.70
CA ALA A 32 16.66 -18.39 -9.13
C ALA A 32 15.88 -17.72 -7.99
N ARG A 33 16.42 -17.78 -6.77
CA ARG A 33 15.81 -17.07 -5.64
C ARG A 33 15.80 -15.58 -5.99
N PRO A 34 14.67 -14.88 -5.77
CA PRO A 34 14.61 -13.45 -6.03
C PRO A 34 15.73 -12.76 -5.25
N THR A 35 16.50 -11.93 -5.95
CA THR A 35 17.57 -11.15 -5.33
C THR A 35 16.94 -10.20 -4.31
N ILE A 36 17.35 -10.33 -3.05
CA ILE A 36 16.90 -9.44 -1.98
C ILE A 36 17.58 -8.08 -2.19
N ILE A 37 16.79 -7.05 -2.41
CA ILE A 37 17.24 -5.66 -2.44
C ILE A 37 17.45 -5.20 -1.00
N LYS A 38 18.60 -4.60 -0.72
CA LYS A 38 18.82 -3.89 0.55
C LYS A 38 18.17 -2.50 0.44
N PRO A 39 17.18 -2.17 1.27
CA PRO A 39 16.50 -0.88 1.22
C PRO A 39 17.47 0.27 1.48
N GLN A 40 17.36 1.33 0.68
CA GLN A 40 18.04 2.59 0.91
C GLN A 40 17.32 3.39 2.01
N THR A 41 18.07 3.93 2.97
CA THR A 41 17.52 4.92 3.90
C THR A 41 17.51 6.30 3.24
N TYR A 42 16.40 7.02 3.40
CA TYR A 42 16.23 8.40 3.01
C TYR A 42 15.96 9.26 4.24
N ASN A 43 16.46 10.49 4.20
CA ASN A 43 16.13 11.55 5.15
C ASN A 43 15.31 12.62 4.43
N TYR A 44 14.94 13.67 5.15
CA TYR A 44 14.16 14.78 4.60
C TYR A 44 14.70 16.15 5.02
N ILE A 45 14.37 17.15 4.22
CA ILE A 45 14.47 18.57 4.57
C ILE A 45 13.05 19.15 4.51
N ILE A 46 12.61 19.82 5.56
CA ILE A 46 11.35 20.58 5.53
C ILE A 46 11.57 21.82 4.67
N ARG A 47 10.84 21.92 3.56
CA ARG A 47 10.86 23.08 2.66
C ARG A 47 9.85 24.12 3.09
N ASN A 48 8.63 23.70 3.43
CA ASN A 48 7.57 24.55 3.97
C ASN A 48 6.75 23.82 5.02
N THR A 49 6.05 24.58 5.86
CA THR A 49 5.07 24.07 6.81
C THR A 49 3.78 24.86 6.64
N TYR A 50 2.67 24.17 6.45
CA TYR A 50 1.34 24.73 6.24
C TYR A 50 0.41 24.33 7.39
N PRO A 51 -0.65 25.12 7.67
CA PRO A 51 -1.68 24.73 8.63
C PRO A 51 -2.41 23.46 8.19
N HIS A 52 -2.72 22.59 9.14
CA HIS A 52 -3.61 21.44 8.94
C HIS A 52 -4.63 21.37 10.06
N ALA A 53 -5.84 20.88 9.77
CA ALA A 53 -6.92 20.89 10.74
C ALA A 53 -6.75 19.75 11.76
N ARG A 54 -6.67 20.08 13.05
CA ARG A 54 -6.67 19.09 14.15
C ARG A 54 -7.92 18.20 14.21
N THR A 55 -8.95 18.52 13.44
CA THR A 55 -10.19 17.72 13.30
C THR A 55 -10.16 16.76 12.11
N SER A 56 -9.08 16.75 11.34
CA SER A 56 -8.91 15.86 10.19
C SER A 56 -8.23 14.56 10.63
N TYR A 57 -9.02 13.51 10.79
CA TYR A 57 -8.50 12.16 10.94
C TYR A 57 -8.06 11.63 9.56
N THR A 58 -6.93 12.12 9.05
CA THR A 58 -6.45 11.90 7.68
C THR A 58 -6.28 10.43 7.35
N GLN A 59 -6.98 9.96 6.32
CA GLN A 59 -6.89 8.57 5.85
C GLN A 59 -6.53 8.43 4.37
N GLY A 60 -6.69 9.49 3.59
CA GLY A 60 -6.16 9.59 2.23
C GLY A 60 -5.86 11.04 1.89
N LEU A 61 -4.75 11.29 1.22
CA LEU A 61 -4.33 12.61 0.80
C LEU A 61 -3.82 12.51 -0.64
N PHE A 62 -4.19 13.44 -1.51
CA PHE A 62 -3.57 13.53 -2.83
C PHE A 62 -3.57 14.97 -3.34
N TRP A 63 -2.69 15.27 -4.28
CA TRP A 63 -2.61 16.58 -4.91
C TRP A 63 -3.37 16.59 -6.24
N TYR A 64 -4.16 17.64 -6.47
CA TYR A 64 -4.76 17.87 -7.78
C TYR A 64 -5.16 19.34 -7.97
N ASP A 65 -4.79 19.90 -9.12
CA ASP A 65 -5.21 21.23 -9.58
C ASP A 65 -4.96 22.34 -8.55
N GLY A 66 -3.71 22.42 -8.06
CA GLY A 66 -3.28 23.46 -7.13
C GLY A 66 -3.86 23.32 -5.72
N SER A 67 -4.42 22.17 -5.36
CA SER A 67 -5.05 21.94 -4.06
C SER A 67 -4.78 20.55 -3.54
N LEU A 68 -4.82 20.42 -2.21
CA LEU A 68 -4.90 19.13 -1.55
C LEU A 68 -6.33 18.63 -1.60
N TRP A 69 -6.47 17.31 -1.71
CA TRP A 69 -7.71 16.60 -1.57
C TRP A 69 -7.54 15.57 -0.48
N GLU A 70 -8.47 15.56 0.46
CA GLU A 70 -8.33 14.78 1.69
C GLU A 70 -9.59 13.98 1.98
N SER A 71 -9.39 12.72 2.31
CA SER A 71 -10.40 11.85 2.91
C SER A 71 -10.12 11.70 4.40
N THR A 72 -11.15 11.90 5.22
CA THR A 72 -11.06 11.76 6.66
C THR A 72 -11.87 10.56 7.15
N GLY A 73 -11.37 9.92 8.20
CA GLY A 73 -12.05 8.87 8.95
C GLY A 73 -12.97 9.38 10.06
N GLU A 74 -13.30 8.46 10.97
CA GLU A 74 -14.26 8.56 12.08
C GLU A 74 -15.74 8.42 11.67
N TYR A 75 -16.42 7.42 12.25
CA TYR A 75 -17.86 7.21 12.05
C TYR A 75 -18.65 8.47 12.43
N GLY A 76 -19.54 8.89 11.54
CA GLY A 76 -20.35 10.09 11.73
C GLY A 76 -19.66 11.41 11.39
N ARG A 77 -18.36 11.39 11.05
CA ARG A 77 -17.55 12.59 10.73
C ARG A 77 -16.77 12.47 9.42
N SER A 78 -16.63 11.25 8.89
CA SER A 78 -15.89 10.97 7.66
C SER A 78 -16.40 11.79 6.48
N LYS A 79 -15.48 12.35 5.70
CA LYS A 79 -15.80 13.22 4.56
C LYS A 79 -14.70 13.17 3.51
N MET A 80 -15.05 13.52 2.28
CA MET A 80 -14.10 13.87 1.22
C MET A 80 -14.09 15.40 1.08
N MET A 81 -12.92 16.02 0.94
CA MET A 81 -12.81 17.48 0.84
C MET A 81 -11.67 17.96 -0.05
N ARG A 82 -11.86 19.16 -0.62
CA ARG A 82 -10.79 19.97 -1.23
C ARG A 82 -10.28 20.95 -0.18
N VAL A 83 -8.97 21.00 0.02
CA VAL A 83 -8.29 21.84 1.01
C VAL A 83 -7.35 22.81 0.31
N GLU A 84 -7.44 24.09 0.68
CA GLU A 84 -6.50 25.11 0.24
C GLU A 84 -5.19 24.97 1.00
N LEU A 85 -4.07 24.84 0.27
CA LEU A 85 -2.75 24.57 0.85
C LEU A 85 -2.34 25.62 1.90
N GLU A 86 -2.41 26.91 1.53
CA GLU A 86 -1.88 28.00 2.36
C GLU A 86 -2.63 28.17 3.69
N SER A 87 -3.95 27.95 3.69
CA SER A 87 -4.78 28.18 4.87
C SER A 87 -5.13 26.90 5.64
N GLY A 88 -4.95 25.72 5.03
CA GLY A 88 -5.44 24.44 5.55
C GLY A 88 -6.97 24.33 5.60
N ARG A 89 -7.70 25.27 5.00
CA ARG A 89 -9.17 25.33 5.09
C ARG A 89 -9.81 24.50 3.99
N ALA A 90 -10.78 23.67 4.38
CA ALA A 90 -11.66 23.01 3.44
C ALA A 90 -12.49 24.06 2.65
N THR A 91 -12.34 24.06 1.33
CA THR A 91 -13.10 24.93 0.42
C THR A 91 -14.35 24.24 -0.12
N LYS A 92 -14.37 22.91 -0.07
CA LYS A 92 -15.50 22.07 -0.45
C LYS A 92 -15.45 20.73 0.27
N SER A 93 -16.60 20.18 0.61
CA SER A 93 -16.68 18.85 1.22
C SER A 93 -17.99 18.14 0.92
N VAL A 94 -17.95 16.81 1.04
CA VAL A 94 -19.12 15.92 1.07
C VAL A 94 -18.93 14.90 2.19
N ASN A 95 -19.96 14.74 3.02
CA ASN A 95 -19.90 13.79 4.14
C ASN A 95 -20.29 12.39 3.66
N LEU A 96 -19.61 11.38 4.21
CA LEU A 96 -20.07 10.00 4.10
C LEU A 96 -21.29 9.76 5.01
N PRO A 97 -22.13 8.76 4.70
CA PRO A 97 -23.11 8.22 5.62
C PRO A 97 -22.51 7.97 7.01
N LYS A 98 -23.27 8.28 8.07
CA LYS A 98 -22.76 8.21 9.46
C LYS A 98 -22.26 6.83 9.92
N ARG A 99 -22.66 5.78 9.22
CA ARG A 99 -22.28 4.38 9.49
C ARG A 99 -21.04 3.92 8.75
N GLU A 100 -20.44 4.79 7.95
CA GLU A 100 -19.25 4.50 7.14
C GLU A 100 -18.05 5.25 7.74
N PHE A 101 -16.90 4.60 7.71
CA PHE A 101 -15.62 5.17 8.11
C PHE A 101 -14.79 5.36 6.83
N GLY A 102 -14.49 6.61 6.49
CA GLY A 102 -13.71 6.96 5.29
C GLY A 102 -12.25 6.59 5.44
N GLU A 103 -11.66 6.07 4.37
CA GLU A 103 -10.26 5.67 4.32
C GLU A 103 -9.54 6.38 3.16
N GLY A 104 -8.65 5.73 2.43
CA GLY A 104 -7.89 6.30 1.32
C GLY A 104 -8.75 6.96 0.24
N ALA A 105 -8.16 7.90 -0.48
CA ALA A 105 -8.75 8.45 -1.68
C ALA A 105 -7.72 8.80 -2.74
N VAL A 106 -8.10 8.71 -4.01
CA VAL A 106 -7.25 9.05 -5.16
C VAL A 106 -8.08 9.56 -6.32
N LEU A 107 -7.48 10.37 -7.20
CA LEU A 107 -8.09 10.77 -8.47
C LEU A 107 -7.54 9.93 -9.63
N LEU A 108 -8.43 9.37 -10.45
CA LEU A 108 -8.08 8.77 -11.74
C LEU A 108 -9.16 9.13 -12.78
N ASP A 109 -8.75 9.57 -13.97
CA ASP A 109 -9.65 9.94 -15.08
C ASP A 109 -10.81 10.87 -14.69
N SER A 110 -10.50 11.92 -13.92
CA SER A 110 -11.49 12.89 -13.39
C SER A 110 -12.53 12.31 -12.42
N VAL A 111 -12.27 11.12 -11.88
CA VAL A 111 -13.08 10.47 -10.84
C VAL A 111 -12.27 10.36 -9.56
N ILE A 112 -12.81 10.90 -8.48
CA ILE A 112 -12.25 10.67 -7.14
C ILE A 112 -12.85 9.37 -6.62
N TYR A 113 -11.98 8.45 -6.20
CA TYR A 113 -12.33 7.20 -5.54
C TYR A 113 -12.04 7.37 -4.06
N GLN A 114 -13.06 7.37 -3.21
CA GLN A 114 -12.91 7.35 -1.75
C GLN A 114 -13.35 5.99 -1.23
N ILE A 115 -12.45 5.26 -0.59
CA ILE A 115 -12.73 3.94 -0.02
C ILE A 115 -13.15 4.03 1.44
N THR A 116 -13.68 2.93 1.98
CA THR A 116 -14.16 2.81 3.36
C THR A 116 -13.43 1.70 4.10
N TRP A 117 -13.38 1.77 5.43
CA TRP A 117 -12.63 0.81 6.23
C TRP A 117 -13.19 -0.60 6.14
N ARG A 118 -14.37 -0.86 6.74
CA ARG A 118 -14.94 -2.22 6.86
C ARG A 118 -16.19 -2.40 6.03
N GLU A 119 -16.71 -1.32 5.47
CA GLU A 119 -17.99 -1.32 4.78
C GLU A 119 -17.88 -1.90 3.36
N GLY A 120 -16.68 -2.00 2.80
CA GLY A 120 -16.46 -2.59 1.48
C GLY A 120 -17.08 -1.76 0.37
N VAL A 121 -17.06 -0.43 0.50
CA VAL A 121 -17.66 0.52 -0.45
C VAL A 121 -16.64 1.56 -0.91
N ALA A 122 -16.54 1.76 -2.21
CA ALA A 122 -15.86 2.87 -2.84
C ALA A 122 -16.90 3.88 -3.35
N HIS A 123 -16.82 5.12 -2.90
CA HIS A 123 -17.63 6.23 -3.37
C HIS A 123 -16.90 6.95 -4.49
N LEU A 124 -17.57 7.14 -5.63
CA LEU A 124 -17.00 7.79 -6.80
C LEU A 124 -17.59 9.18 -6.97
N TYR A 125 -16.75 10.20 -7.08
CA TYR A 125 -17.18 11.59 -7.21
C TYR A 125 -16.64 12.26 -8.47
N ASP A 126 -17.43 13.17 -9.03
CA ASP A 126 -17.00 14.13 -10.04
C ASP A 126 -16.03 15.17 -9.46
N VAL A 127 -14.87 15.37 -10.09
CA VAL A 127 -14.01 16.55 -9.84
C VAL A 127 -14.42 17.73 -10.74
N PRO A 128 -14.39 18.99 -10.29
CA PRO A 128 -14.18 19.48 -8.92
C PRO A 128 -15.47 19.54 -8.09
N SER A 129 -16.56 18.92 -8.57
CA SER A 129 -17.89 19.16 -8.03
C SER A 129 -18.18 18.43 -6.70
N LEU A 130 -17.44 17.36 -6.39
CA LEU A 130 -17.74 16.38 -5.33
C LEU A 130 -19.17 15.80 -5.39
N LYS A 131 -19.81 15.83 -6.56
CA LYS A 131 -21.07 15.15 -6.78
C LYS A 131 -20.81 13.65 -6.86
N GLU A 132 -21.48 12.87 -6.02
CA GLU A 132 -21.40 11.40 -6.07
C GLU A 132 -22.00 10.90 -7.39
N ARG A 133 -21.18 10.17 -8.17
CA ARG A 133 -21.60 9.49 -9.40
C ARG A 133 -22.29 8.18 -9.07
N THR A 134 -21.62 7.35 -8.28
CA THR A 134 -22.04 5.99 -7.96
C THR A 134 -21.22 5.44 -6.78
N LYS A 135 -21.52 4.20 -6.40
CA LYS A 135 -20.77 3.42 -5.43
C LYS A 135 -20.43 2.06 -6.00
N ILE A 136 -19.24 1.57 -5.70
CA ILE A 136 -18.79 0.22 -6.09
C ILE A 136 -18.51 -0.57 -4.81
N LYS A 137 -18.93 -1.84 -4.78
CA LYS A 137 -18.64 -2.73 -3.65
C LYS A 137 -17.34 -3.49 -3.90
N TYR A 138 -16.55 -3.67 -2.85
CA TYR A 138 -15.37 -4.54 -2.85
C TYR A 138 -15.37 -5.44 -1.59
N SER A 139 -14.47 -6.41 -1.57
CA SER A 139 -14.33 -7.37 -0.47
C SER A 139 -13.13 -7.03 0.41
N GLY A 140 -13.27 -7.30 1.71
CA GLY A 140 -12.23 -7.04 2.71
C GLY A 140 -12.25 -5.59 3.19
N GLU A 141 -11.22 -5.24 3.95
CA GLU A 141 -10.99 -3.86 4.37
C GLU A 141 -10.32 -3.05 3.23
N GLY A 142 -10.40 -1.72 3.32
CA GLY A 142 -9.62 -0.80 2.50
C GLY A 142 -8.96 0.24 3.39
N TRP A 143 -7.68 0.51 3.18
CA TRP A 143 -6.87 1.46 3.97
C TRP A 143 -6.35 2.58 3.07
N GLY A 144 -5.21 2.43 2.40
CA GLY A 144 -4.73 3.39 1.40
C GLY A 144 -5.12 3.03 -0.03
N ILE A 145 -5.17 4.02 -0.92
CA ILE A 145 -5.38 3.81 -2.34
C ILE A 145 -4.57 4.82 -3.16
N ALA A 146 -3.85 4.34 -4.18
CA ALA A 146 -3.05 5.15 -5.12
C ALA A 146 -3.32 4.73 -6.57
N THR A 147 -2.74 5.44 -7.54
CA THR A 147 -2.85 5.08 -8.97
C THR A 147 -1.56 5.31 -9.73
N ASP A 148 -1.27 4.43 -10.71
CA ASP A 148 -0.21 4.64 -11.71
C ASP A 148 -0.69 5.43 -12.94
N GLY A 149 -1.87 6.05 -12.84
CA GLY A 149 -2.56 6.70 -13.96
C GLY A 149 -3.37 5.75 -14.85
N LYS A 150 -3.39 4.45 -14.55
CA LYS A 150 -4.19 3.45 -15.28
C LYS A 150 -4.95 2.49 -14.35
N TRP A 151 -4.29 2.00 -13.33
CA TRP A 151 -4.81 1.06 -12.36
C TRP A 151 -4.87 1.69 -10.98
N LEU A 152 -5.74 1.16 -10.12
CA LEU A 152 -5.76 1.52 -8.70
C LEU A 152 -4.93 0.49 -7.93
N TYR A 153 -4.28 0.92 -6.86
CA TYR A 153 -3.52 0.09 -5.94
C TYR A 153 -4.04 0.34 -4.53
N MET A 154 -4.52 -0.70 -3.85
CA MET A 154 -5.18 -0.57 -2.55
C MET A 154 -4.50 -1.43 -1.50
N SER A 155 -4.17 -0.86 -0.34
CA SER A 155 -3.74 -1.57 0.86
C SER A 155 -4.93 -1.87 1.77
N ASP A 156 -4.76 -2.83 2.68
CA ASP A 156 -5.79 -3.23 3.66
C ASP A 156 -5.19 -3.46 5.07
N GLY A 157 -4.01 -2.88 5.35
CA GLY A 157 -3.27 -3.10 6.60
C GLY A 157 -2.53 -4.45 6.67
N THR A 158 -2.71 -5.35 5.71
CA THR A 158 -1.89 -6.57 5.60
C THR A 158 -0.56 -6.29 4.90
N ASP A 159 0.18 -7.34 4.57
CA ASP A 159 1.40 -7.28 3.75
C ASP A 159 1.11 -7.29 2.25
N LYS A 160 -0.13 -6.99 1.83
CA LYS A 160 -0.56 -7.04 0.43
C LYS A 160 -1.04 -5.69 -0.06
N ILE A 161 -0.71 -5.41 -1.32
CA ILE A 161 -1.31 -4.35 -2.11
C ILE A 161 -2.05 -5.01 -3.29
N TYR A 162 -3.31 -4.64 -3.50
CA TYR A 162 -4.12 -5.17 -4.58
C TYR A 162 -4.16 -4.20 -5.74
N LYS A 163 -3.84 -4.70 -6.94
CA LYS A 163 -4.06 -3.97 -8.18
C LYS A 163 -5.50 -4.16 -8.61
N LEU A 164 -6.26 -3.07 -8.76
CA LEU A 164 -7.69 -3.09 -9.01
C LEU A 164 -8.03 -2.48 -10.36
N ASP A 165 -8.98 -3.10 -11.06
CA ASP A 165 -9.65 -2.51 -12.20
C ASP A 165 -10.50 -1.30 -11.76
N PRO A 166 -10.29 -0.09 -12.31
CA PRO A 166 -10.97 1.12 -11.83
C PRO A 166 -12.45 1.18 -12.17
N ALA A 167 -12.92 0.39 -13.15
CA ALA A 167 -14.34 0.34 -13.52
C ALA A 167 -15.15 -0.59 -12.61
N THR A 168 -14.51 -1.63 -12.07
CA THR A 168 -15.20 -2.73 -11.37
C THR A 168 -14.71 -2.98 -9.95
N PHE A 169 -13.58 -2.42 -9.53
CA PHE A 169 -12.87 -2.71 -8.28
C PHE A 169 -12.45 -4.18 -8.11
N LYS A 170 -12.45 -4.96 -9.20
CA LYS A 170 -11.98 -6.35 -9.15
C LYS A 170 -10.47 -6.37 -9.01
N ARG A 171 -9.98 -7.30 -8.18
CA ARG A 171 -8.56 -7.54 -7.95
C ARG A 171 -7.98 -8.27 -9.16
N GLU A 172 -7.10 -7.61 -9.90
CA GLU A 172 -6.40 -8.16 -11.07
C GLU A 172 -5.07 -8.82 -10.66
N ALA A 173 -4.39 -8.26 -9.66
CA ALA A 173 -3.17 -8.82 -9.12
C ALA A 173 -3.03 -8.51 -7.63
N THR A 174 -2.15 -9.25 -6.97
CA THR A 174 -1.76 -9.03 -5.57
C THR A 174 -0.24 -8.92 -5.51
N ILE A 175 0.25 -7.85 -4.90
CA ILE A 175 1.65 -7.59 -4.64
C ILE A 175 1.89 -7.93 -3.17
N ALA A 176 2.73 -8.93 -2.89
CA ALA A 176 3.17 -9.24 -1.53
C ALA A 176 4.37 -8.36 -1.19
N VAL A 177 4.23 -7.51 -0.18
CA VAL A 177 5.23 -6.51 0.18
C VAL A 177 6.22 -7.10 1.16
N THR A 178 7.51 -6.95 0.86
CA THR A 178 8.59 -7.48 1.69
C THR A 178 9.67 -6.45 2.00
N PHE A 179 10.15 -6.45 3.24
CA PHE A 179 11.28 -5.67 3.71
C PHE A 179 12.41 -6.63 4.10
N ASN A 180 13.55 -6.56 3.40
CA ASN A 180 14.67 -7.52 3.56
C ASN A 180 14.22 -9.00 3.48
N GLY A 181 13.29 -9.31 2.56
CA GLY A 181 12.78 -10.67 2.34
C GLY A 181 11.75 -11.17 3.36
N GLN A 182 11.34 -10.33 4.32
CA GLN A 182 10.26 -10.64 5.27
C GLN A 182 8.99 -9.85 4.93
N SER A 183 7.81 -10.44 5.10
CA SER A 183 6.53 -9.74 4.94
C SER A 183 6.49 -8.46 5.77
N LEU A 184 6.06 -7.36 5.16
CA LEU A 184 5.84 -6.08 5.84
C LEU A 184 4.35 -5.76 5.84
N SER A 185 3.70 -5.87 7.00
CA SER A 185 2.30 -5.52 7.19
C SER A 185 2.12 -4.07 7.64
N LEU A 186 0.87 -3.69 7.93
CA LEU A 186 0.47 -2.35 8.39
C LEU A 186 0.68 -1.26 7.35
N LEU A 187 0.65 -1.63 6.07
CA LEU A 187 0.65 -0.69 4.96
C LEU A 187 -0.67 0.09 4.99
N ASN A 188 -0.57 1.40 5.13
CA ASN A 188 -1.70 2.29 5.26
C ASN A 188 -1.83 3.17 4.02
N GLU A 189 -1.87 4.48 4.18
CA GLU A 189 -2.01 5.42 3.07
C GLU A 189 -0.91 5.22 2.01
N LEU A 190 -1.30 5.38 0.74
CA LEU A 190 -0.48 5.10 -0.42
C LEU A 190 -0.41 6.31 -1.34
N GLU A 191 0.74 6.55 -1.95
CA GLU A 191 0.91 7.50 -3.06
C GLU A 191 1.80 6.90 -4.15
N TRP A 192 1.55 7.25 -5.42
CA TRP A 192 2.40 6.84 -6.53
C TRP A 192 3.37 7.95 -6.91
N ILE A 193 4.68 7.69 -6.76
CA ILE A 193 5.73 8.69 -6.99
C ILE A 193 6.84 8.04 -7.81
N ASP A 194 7.15 8.62 -8.97
CA ASP A 194 8.24 8.19 -9.87
C ASP A 194 8.26 6.69 -10.18
N GLY A 195 7.07 6.11 -10.42
CA GLY A 195 6.92 4.68 -10.77
C GLY A 195 6.99 3.72 -9.58
N LYS A 196 6.94 4.23 -8.35
CA LYS A 196 6.99 3.46 -7.11
C LYS A 196 5.75 3.72 -6.25
N LEU A 197 5.38 2.72 -5.45
CA LEU A 197 4.35 2.87 -4.42
C LEU A 197 5.02 3.33 -3.13
N TRP A 198 4.63 4.49 -2.64
CA TRP A 198 5.02 4.98 -1.33
C TRP A 198 3.91 4.62 -0.36
N ALA A 199 4.25 4.08 0.80
CA ALA A 199 3.26 3.65 1.78
C ALA A 199 3.64 4.10 3.18
N ASN A 200 2.71 4.75 3.89
CA ASN A 200 2.82 4.87 5.34
C ASN A 200 2.80 3.47 5.98
N VAL A 201 3.64 3.26 6.99
CA VAL A 201 3.56 2.06 7.85
C VAL A 201 2.91 2.47 9.17
N TYR A 202 1.68 2.01 9.40
CA TYR A 202 0.85 2.44 10.52
C TYR A 202 1.54 2.20 11.88
N LEU A 203 1.37 3.14 12.81
CA LEU A 203 2.03 3.21 14.13
C LEU A 203 3.54 3.44 14.09
N THR A 204 4.08 3.86 12.94
CA THR A 204 5.49 4.24 12.80
C THR A 204 5.62 5.62 12.16
N GLU A 205 6.79 6.24 12.33
CA GLU A 205 7.15 7.48 11.64
C GLU A 205 7.90 7.19 10.31
N LYS A 206 7.49 6.14 9.59
CA LYS A 206 8.19 5.69 8.37
C LYS A 206 7.26 5.61 7.17
N ILE A 207 7.82 5.95 6.01
CA ILE A 207 7.26 5.66 4.70
C ILE A 207 8.20 4.69 3.99
N VAL A 208 7.65 3.65 3.38
CA VAL A 208 8.41 2.71 2.57
C VAL A 208 8.20 2.96 1.08
N VAL A 209 9.25 2.82 0.29
CA VAL A 209 9.22 2.90 -1.17
C VAL A 209 9.24 1.48 -1.71
N ILE A 210 8.14 1.07 -2.33
CA ILE A 210 7.87 -0.30 -2.77
C ILE A 210 7.96 -0.35 -4.28
N ASP A 211 8.70 -1.33 -4.79
CA ASP A 211 8.67 -1.68 -6.20
C ASP A 211 7.34 -2.38 -6.55
N PRO A 212 6.48 -1.81 -7.41
CA PRO A 212 5.16 -2.36 -7.69
C PRO A 212 5.21 -3.68 -8.48
N VAL A 213 6.36 -4.02 -9.08
CA VAL A 213 6.54 -5.27 -9.82
C VAL A 213 6.91 -6.41 -8.89
N SER A 214 7.94 -6.23 -8.05
CA SER A 214 8.44 -7.28 -7.17
C SER A 214 7.82 -7.30 -5.77
N GLY A 215 7.24 -6.18 -5.31
CA GLY A 215 6.79 -5.99 -3.94
C GLY A 215 7.95 -5.77 -2.94
N GLN A 216 9.19 -5.72 -3.39
CA GLN A 216 10.32 -5.43 -2.50
C GLN A 216 10.33 -3.96 -2.11
N VAL A 217 10.53 -3.69 -0.82
CA VAL A 217 10.85 -2.36 -0.33
C VAL A 217 12.28 -2.03 -0.77
N GLU A 218 12.42 -0.99 -1.59
CA GLU A 218 13.70 -0.48 -2.08
C GLU A 218 14.18 0.72 -1.25
N GLY A 219 13.30 1.31 -0.45
CA GLY A 219 13.56 2.54 0.28
C GLY A 219 12.79 2.68 1.59
N VAL A 220 13.37 3.38 2.56
CA VAL A 220 12.71 3.78 3.79
C VAL A 220 13.00 5.25 4.04
N LEU A 221 11.97 6.07 4.03
CA LEU A 221 12.01 7.45 4.49
C LEU A 221 11.68 7.47 5.99
N ASP A 222 12.67 7.89 6.79
CA ASP A 222 12.51 8.04 8.24
C ASP A 222 12.07 9.47 8.55
N LEU A 223 10.86 9.62 9.08
CA LEU A 223 10.23 10.90 9.45
C LEU A 223 10.19 11.10 10.96
N THR A 224 11.02 10.36 11.71
CA THR A 224 11.11 10.52 13.17
C THR A 224 11.31 11.99 13.54
N GLY A 225 10.42 12.52 14.37
CA GLY A 225 10.48 13.91 14.83
C GLY A 225 9.99 14.96 13.83
N LEU A 226 9.34 14.55 12.73
CA LEU A 226 8.74 15.49 11.76
C LEU A 226 7.73 16.42 12.44
N LEU A 227 6.84 15.87 13.27
CA LEU A 227 6.00 16.65 14.16
C LEU A 227 6.70 16.80 15.51
N SER A 228 6.89 18.03 15.96
CA SER A 228 7.54 18.28 17.26
C SER A 228 6.59 18.00 18.43
N GLU A 229 7.13 17.57 19.57
CA GLU A 229 6.33 17.35 20.80
C GLU A 229 5.53 18.60 21.22
N ALA A 230 6.06 19.80 20.95
CA ALA A 230 5.39 21.06 21.27
C ALA A 230 4.12 21.30 20.42
N ASP A 231 3.99 20.63 19.27
CA ASP A 231 2.81 20.70 18.42
C ASP A 231 1.76 19.64 18.78
N MET A 232 2.11 18.65 19.59
CA MET A 232 1.23 17.54 19.97
C MET A 232 0.31 17.93 21.12
N ASP A 233 -0.94 17.45 21.06
CA ASP A 233 -1.88 17.48 22.19
C ASP A 233 -2.52 16.10 22.38
N SER A 234 -3.49 15.99 23.30
CA SER A 234 -4.17 14.72 23.59
C SER A 234 -5.04 14.17 22.46
N THR A 235 -5.22 14.92 21.36
CA THR A 235 -5.99 14.51 20.17
C THR A 235 -5.10 14.15 18.98
N THR A 236 -3.82 14.55 19.02
CA THR A 236 -2.84 14.20 17.98
C THR A 236 -2.65 12.69 17.92
N ASP A 237 -2.68 12.14 16.71
CA ASP A 237 -2.53 10.71 16.43
C ASP A 237 -1.36 10.54 15.42
N VAL A 238 -1.26 9.41 14.74
CA VAL A 238 -0.05 9.01 14.01
C VAL A 238 0.14 9.69 12.66
N LEU A 239 1.37 9.62 12.15
CA LEU A 239 1.74 9.90 10.75
C LEU A 239 0.82 9.13 9.79
N ASN A 240 0.20 9.82 8.85
CA ASN A 240 -0.60 9.24 7.76
C ASN A 240 -1.00 10.32 6.74
N GLY A 241 -0.82 10.06 5.45
CA GLY A 241 -1.15 10.98 4.36
C GLY A 241 0.10 11.43 3.60
N ILE A 242 0.14 11.14 2.30
CA ILE A 242 1.22 11.44 1.38
C ILE A 242 0.59 12.00 0.12
N ALA A 243 0.96 13.22 -0.30
CA ALA A 243 0.51 13.76 -1.58
C ALA A 243 1.69 14.22 -2.43
N TYR A 244 1.60 13.98 -3.73
CA TYR A 244 2.64 14.31 -4.70
C TYR A 244 2.12 15.23 -5.81
N ASP A 245 2.73 16.41 -5.93
CA ASP A 245 2.52 17.32 -7.05
C ASP A 245 3.50 16.99 -8.18
N GLU A 246 3.14 16.04 -9.05
CA GLU A 246 3.99 15.58 -10.17
C GLU A 246 4.50 16.73 -11.05
N ALA A 247 3.72 17.80 -11.21
CA ALA A 247 4.12 18.94 -12.05
C ALA A 247 5.32 19.71 -11.49
N THR A 248 5.54 19.68 -10.17
CA THR A 248 6.62 20.42 -9.50
C THR A 248 7.57 19.54 -8.69
N GLY A 249 7.24 18.27 -8.50
CA GLY A 249 7.99 17.33 -7.67
C GLY A 249 7.82 17.53 -6.17
N ARG A 250 6.86 18.36 -5.73
CA ARG A 250 6.63 18.61 -4.29
C ARG A 250 5.95 17.41 -3.63
N ILE A 251 6.42 17.06 -2.44
CA ILE A 251 5.86 15.98 -1.60
C ILE A 251 5.33 16.60 -0.32
N PHE A 252 4.09 16.26 0.02
CA PHE A 252 3.40 16.75 1.21
C PHE A 252 3.08 15.60 2.15
N ILE A 253 3.41 15.79 3.43
CA ILE A 253 3.21 14.81 4.49
C ILE A 253 2.41 15.44 5.64
N THR A 254 1.47 14.68 6.20
CA THR A 254 0.77 15.07 7.44
C THR A 254 0.45 13.83 8.29
N GLY A 255 -0.46 13.98 9.24
CA GLY A 255 -0.94 12.89 10.07
C GLY A 255 -2.33 13.14 10.63
N LYS A 256 -2.84 12.12 11.29
CA LYS A 256 -4.18 12.10 11.86
C LYS A 256 -4.26 13.12 12.99
N ASN A 257 -5.14 14.10 12.84
CA ASN A 257 -5.32 15.23 13.75
C ASN A 257 -4.04 16.07 13.95
N TRP A 258 -3.11 16.06 12.99
CA TRP A 258 -1.93 16.90 13.06
C TRP A 258 -2.29 18.38 12.82
N PRO A 259 -1.66 19.35 13.51
CA PRO A 259 -1.89 20.76 13.25
C PRO A 259 -1.13 21.29 12.03
N LYS A 260 -0.28 20.46 11.41
CA LYS A 260 0.66 20.84 10.37
C LYS A 260 0.66 19.86 9.21
N LEU A 261 0.90 20.41 8.03
CA LEU A 261 1.26 19.67 6.81
C LEU A 261 2.63 20.17 6.36
N PHE A 262 3.52 19.25 6.02
CA PHE A 262 4.91 19.54 5.70
C PHE A 262 5.15 19.29 4.21
N GLU A 263 5.68 20.28 3.51
CA GLU A 263 6.33 20.05 2.23
C GLU A 263 7.77 19.64 2.50
N ILE A 264 8.16 18.47 2.02
CA ILE A 264 9.48 17.91 2.25
C ILE A 264 10.23 17.71 0.94
N GLU A 265 11.55 17.80 1.03
CA GLU A 265 12.47 17.27 0.02
C GLU A 265 13.13 16.00 0.56
N VAL A 266 13.06 14.92 -0.20
CA VAL A 266 13.69 13.65 0.16
C VAL A 266 15.16 13.65 -0.28
N ILE A 267 16.05 13.36 0.66
CA ILE A 267 17.50 13.34 0.45
C ILE A 267 18.10 11.99 0.83
N LYS A 268 19.24 11.67 0.23
CA LYS A 268 20.00 10.44 0.46
C LYS A 268 21.02 10.61 1.57
#